data_AF-A5IKN5-F1
#
_entry.id   AF-A5IKN5-F1
#
_cell.length_a   1.000
_cell.length_b   1.000
_cell.length_c   1.000
_cell.angle_alpha   90.00
_cell.angle_beta   90.00
_cell.angle_gamma   90.00
#
_symmetry.space_group_name_H-M   'P 1'
#
loop_
_entity.id
_entity.type
_entity.pdbx_description
1 polymer ?
#
loop_
_entity_poly.entity_id
_entity_poly.type
_entity_poly.pdbx_seq_one_letter_code
_entity_poly.pdbx_strand_id
1 'polypeptide(L)'
;MWRVFVNENGWDGWFTDGMKMELKEGGKIFFRWFRKTFGEEVTDEGIIHRLEPPNLIEFSWNTYEDGFRSRVKMEFFPSSYNGTWIQIEDHTIVLSEEDMKIKLECAVGWGEMLTLAKIWIEYGISTLENP
;
A
#
# COMPACT_ATOMS: atom_id res chain seq x y z
N MET A 1 -2.74 8.06 12.71
CA MET A 1 -1.76 7.61 11.70
C MET A 1 -1.96 6.16 11.31
N TRP A 2 -1.59 5.17 12.14
CA TRP A 2 -1.72 3.72 11.86
C TRP A 2 -3.00 3.31 11.12
N ARG A 3 -4.17 3.67 11.64
CA ARG A 3 -5.47 3.30 11.07
C ARG A 3 -5.74 3.83 9.66
N VAL A 4 -5.02 4.85 9.20
CA VAL A 4 -5.13 5.35 7.81
C VAL A 4 -4.55 4.34 6.82
N PHE A 5 -3.50 3.63 7.23
CA PHE A 5 -2.81 2.65 6.40
C PHE A 5 -3.25 1.22 6.67
N VAL A 6 -3.66 0.92 7.91
CA VAL A 6 -3.99 -0.42 8.37
C VAL A 6 -5.38 -0.43 9.00
N ASN A 7 -6.37 -0.79 8.19
CA ASN A 7 -7.77 -0.96 8.56
C ASN A 7 -8.45 -1.91 7.54
N GLU A 8 -9.66 -2.37 7.82
CA GLU A 8 -10.36 -3.35 6.97
C GLU A 8 -10.68 -2.84 5.54
N ASN A 9 -10.75 -1.53 5.34
CA ASN A 9 -10.93 -0.88 4.03
C ASN A 9 -9.59 -0.43 3.41
N GLY A 10 -8.46 -0.74 4.04
CA GLY A 10 -7.13 -0.37 3.56
C GLY A 10 -7.02 1.11 3.22
N TRP A 11 -6.64 1.40 1.98
CA TRP A 11 -6.40 2.75 1.48
C TRP A 11 -7.57 3.28 0.65
N ASP A 12 -8.75 2.71 0.83
CA ASP A 12 -9.94 3.06 0.07
C ASP A 12 -10.35 4.51 0.35
N GLY A 13 -10.76 5.20 -0.71
CA GLY A 13 -11.17 6.60 -0.66
C GLY A 13 -10.07 7.63 -0.88
N TRP A 14 -8.79 7.30 -0.68
CA TRP A 14 -7.67 8.24 -0.93
C TRP A 14 -6.54 7.71 -1.82
N PHE A 15 -6.41 6.38 -2.00
CA PHE A 15 -5.46 5.81 -2.97
C PHE A 15 -5.97 4.59 -3.73
N THR A 16 -6.88 3.80 -3.16
CA THR A 16 -7.48 2.62 -3.81
C THR A 16 -8.99 2.78 -3.99
N ASP A 17 -9.58 1.83 -4.72
CA ASP A 17 -10.97 1.81 -5.16
C ASP A 17 -11.67 0.53 -4.67
N GLY A 18 -11.78 0.35 -3.36
CA GLY A 18 -12.38 -0.84 -2.75
C GLY A 18 -11.40 -1.88 -2.23
N MET A 19 -10.21 -1.45 -1.80
CA MET A 19 -9.26 -2.32 -1.09
C MET A 19 -9.88 -2.95 0.16
N LYS A 20 -9.46 -4.18 0.49
CA LYS A 20 -9.84 -4.88 1.72
C LYS A 20 -8.66 -5.55 2.39
N MET A 21 -8.65 -5.56 3.73
CA MET A 21 -7.63 -6.24 4.54
C MET A 21 -8.30 -7.12 5.61
N GLU A 22 -7.91 -8.39 5.69
CA GLU A 22 -8.20 -9.24 6.84
C GLU A 22 -7.13 -9.02 7.91
N LEU A 23 -7.41 -8.22 8.95
CA LEU A 23 -6.41 -7.76 9.93
C LEU A 23 -5.92 -8.83 10.92
N LYS A 24 -5.17 -9.81 10.41
CA LYS A 24 -4.51 -10.88 11.14
C LYS A 24 -3.31 -11.39 10.34
N GLU A 25 -2.36 -12.04 11.00
CA GLU A 25 -1.32 -12.79 10.29
C GLU A 25 -1.95 -13.94 9.48
N GLY A 26 -1.46 -14.13 8.26
CA GLY A 26 -2.07 -15.00 7.24
C GLY A 26 -3.34 -14.43 6.60
N GLY A 27 -3.79 -13.23 7.01
CA GLY A 27 -4.95 -12.57 6.45
C GLY A 27 -4.70 -12.09 5.01
N LYS A 28 -5.73 -12.17 4.17
CA LYS A 28 -5.66 -11.72 2.78
C LYS A 28 -5.79 -10.21 2.67
N ILE A 29 -5.14 -9.67 1.64
CA ILE A 29 -5.32 -8.30 1.17
C ILE A 29 -5.85 -8.39 -0.26
N PHE A 30 -6.89 -7.62 -0.55
CA PHE A 30 -7.39 -7.42 -1.91
C PHE A 30 -7.17 -5.95 -2.28
N PHE A 31 -6.47 -5.72 -3.38
CA PHE A 31 -6.25 -4.41 -3.95
C PHE A 31 -7.11 -4.21 -5.19
N ARG A 32 -7.61 -2.99 -5.35
CA ARG A 32 -8.37 -2.58 -6.53
C ARG A 32 -8.06 -1.13 -6.86
N TRP A 33 -7.80 -0.89 -8.13
CA TRP A 33 -7.64 0.43 -8.73
C TRP A 33 -8.53 0.51 -9.97
N PHE A 34 -9.13 1.68 -10.15
CA PHE A 34 -10.03 2.00 -11.25
C PHE A 34 -9.86 3.47 -11.65
N ARG A 35 -9.85 4.39 -10.66
CA ARG A 35 -9.73 5.83 -10.93
C ARG A 35 -8.31 6.20 -11.38
N LYS A 36 -7.29 5.66 -10.70
CA LYS A 36 -5.87 5.89 -11.02
C LYS A 36 -5.45 5.33 -12.38
N THR A 37 -6.19 4.33 -12.84
CA THR A 37 -5.99 3.59 -14.09
C THR A 37 -6.94 4.09 -15.18
N PHE A 38 -7.47 5.32 -15.04
CA PHE A 38 -8.30 6.00 -16.03
C PHE A 38 -9.53 5.19 -16.50
N GLY A 39 -10.15 4.44 -15.57
CA GLY A 39 -11.33 3.63 -15.82
C GLY A 39 -11.05 2.17 -16.20
N GLU A 40 -9.79 1.75 -16.24
CA GLU A 40 -9.43 0.32 -16.33
C GLU A 40 -9.44 -0.32 -14.94
N GLU A 41 -10.13 -1.45 -14.77
CA GLU A 41 -10.10 -2.17 -13.50
C GLU A 41 -8.82 -3.00 -13.38
N VAL A 42 -7.97 -2.62 -12.43
CA VAL A 42 -6.74 -3.33 -12.07
C VAL A 42 -6.85 -3.85 -10.64
N THR A 43 -6.62 -5.14 -10.47
CA THR A 43 -6.74 -5.82 -9.17
C THR A 43 -5.49 -6.63 -8.87
N ASP A 44 -5.16 -6.76 -7.58
CA ASP A 44 -4.10 -7.64 -7.12
C ASP A 44 -4.45 -8.19 -5.72
N GLU A 45 -3.72 -9.21 -5.30
CA GLU A 45 -3.89 -9.85 -4.01
C GLU A 45 -2.60 -9.79 -3.19
N GLY A 46 -2.76 -9.98 -1.88
CA GLY A 46 -1.65 -10.03 -0.96
C GLY A 46 -1.96 -10.84 0.28
N ILE A 47 -0.92 -11.08 1.08
CA ILE A 47 -1.02 -11.81 2.35
C ILE A 47 -0.24 -11.04 3.41
N ILE A 48 -0.86 -10.83 4.57
CA ILE A 48 -0.23 -10.27 5.76
C ILE A 48 0.60 -11.36 6.43
N HIS A 49 1.86 -11.06 6.68
CA HIS A 49 2.78 -11.99 7.34
C HIS A 49 3.07 -11.62 8.78
N ARG A 50 3.12 -10.31 9.09
CA ARG A 50 3.29 -9.79 10.44
C ARG A 50 2.37 -8.62 10.66
N LEU A 51 1.76 -8.55 11.83
CA LEU A 51 0.87 -7.47 12.21
C LEU A 51 1.07 -7.12 13.69
N GLU A 52 1.74 -6.01 13.96
CA GLU A 52 2.08 -5.55 15.31
C GLU A 52 1.57 -4.12 15.49
N PRO A 53 0.27 -3.91 15.78
CA PRO A 53 -0.28 -2.58 15.95
C PRO A 53 0.33 -1.85 17.17
N PRO A 54 0.61 -0.53 17.08
CA PRO A 54 0.43 0.35 15.93
C PRO A 54 1.72 0.56 15.11
N ASN A 55 2.68 -0.37 15.19
CA ASN A 55 4.07 -0.14 14.82
C ASN A 55 4.47 -0.76 13.49
N LEU A 56 3.95 -1.94 13.13
CA LEU A 56 4.44 -2.69 11.98
C LEU A 56 3.35 -3.51 11.29
N ILE A 57 3.32 -3.43 9.96
CA ILE A 57 2.65 -4.39 9.09
C ILE A 57 3.64 -4.88 8.04
N GLU A 58 3.68 -6.19 7.83
CA GLU A 58 4.48 -6.83 6.77
C GLU A 58 3.59 -7.63 5.82
N PHE A 59 3.70 -7.27 4.56
CA PHE A 59 3.02 -7.68 3.34
C PHE A 59 3.71 -8.55 2.31
N SER A 60 3.04 -9.46 1.63
CA SER A 60 3.40 -9.73 0.21
C SER A 60 2.29 -9.32 -0.72
N TRP A 61 2.65 -8.87 -1.92
CA TRP A 61 1.74 -8.52 -3.03
C TRP A 61 2.48 -8.68 -4.36
N ASN A 62 1.85 -8.30 -5.48
CA ASN A 62 2.30 -8.53 -6.84
C ASN A 62 2.33 -10.03 -7.17
N THR A 63 1.14 -10.57 -7.42
CA THR A 63 0.86 -12.01 -7.57
C THR A 63 1.33 -12.53 -8.94
N TYR A 64 2.05 -13.65 -8.93
CA TYR A 64 2.52 -14.42 -10.09
C TYR A 64 2.17 -15.91 -9.91
N GLU A 65 2.39 -16.71 -10.96
CA GLU A 65 2.09 -18.15 -10.96
C GLU A 65 2.79 -18.95 -9.84
N ASP A 66 3.99 -18.51 -9.43
CA ASP A 66 4.83 -19.15 -8.42
C ASP A 66 4.78 -18.48 -7.03
N GLY A 67 3.91 -17.47 -6.84
CA GLY A 67 3.74 -16.77 -5.57
C GLY A 67 3.77 -15.26 -5.71
N PHE A 68 4.42 -14.56 -4.78
CA PHE A 68 4.48 -13.10 -4.76
C PHE A 68 5.89 -12.60 -5.09
N ARG A 69 5.98 -11.51 -5.84
CA ARG A 69 7.28 -10.90 -6.17
C ARG A 69 7.71 -9.80 -5.21
N SER A 70 6.80 -9.23 -4.43
CA SER A 70 7.12 -8.16 -3.49
C SER A 70 6.87 -8.57 -2.03
N ARG A 71 7.80 -8.14 -1.17
CA ARG A 71 7.68 -8.19 0.29
C ARG A 71 7.79 -6.77 0.84
N VAL A 72 6.69 -6.25 1.36
CA VAL A 72 6.59 -4.88 1.87
C VAL A 72 6.61 -4.89 3.38
N LYS A 73 7.48 -4.07 3.98
CA LYS A 73 7.46 -3.79 5.41
C LYS A 73 7.17 -2.31 5.61
N MET A 74 6.12 -2.01 6.38
CA MET A 74 5.74 -0.65 6.73
C MET A 74 5.83 -0.47 8.24
N GLU A 75 6.66 0.48 8.67
CA GLU A 75 6.95 0.76 10.07
C GLU A 75 6.55 2.19 10.44
N PHE A 76 6.03 2.36 11.65
CA PHE A 76 5.53 3.62 12.19
C PHE A 76 6.26 3.97 13.48
N PHE A 77 6.89 5.15 13.51
CA PHE A 77 7.66 5.62 14.67
C PHE A 77 7.18 7.00 15.13
N PRO A 78 7.15 7.28 16.45
CA PRO A 78 6.89 8.63 16.93
C PRO A 78 8.01 9.58 16.48
N SER A 79 7.63 10.77 16.04
CA SER A 79 8.57 11.86 15.75
C SER A 79 8.70 12.80 16.95
N SER A 80 9.90 13.36 17.14
CA SER A 80 10.15 14.42 18.14
C SER A 80 9.36 15.71 17.88
N TYR A 81 8.79 15.88 16.68
CA TYR A 81 8.01 17.04 16.25
C TYR A 81 6.49 16.83 16.37
N ASN A 82 6.02 15.97 17.28
CA ASN A 82 4.60 15.62 17.44
C ASN A 82 3.96 15.09 16.13
N GLY A 83 4.71 14.24 15.43
CA GLY A 83 4.29 13.59 14.18
C GLY A 83 4.59 12.08 14.19
N THR A 84 4.46 11.44 13.03
CA THR A 84 4.79 10.02 12.86
C THR A 84 5.70 9.87 11.65
N TRP A 85 6.84 9.22 11.84
CA TRP A 85 7.65 8.72 10.73
C TRP A 85 7.03 7.43 10.19
N ILE A 86 6.94 7.34 8.87
CA ILE A 86 6.50 6.14 8.17
C ILE A 86 7.66 5.72 7.28
N GLN A 87 8.13 4.48 7.45
CA GLN A 87 9.16 3.88 6.63
C GLN A 87 8.55 2.72 5.86
N ILE A 88 8.74 2.71 4.53
CA ILE A 88 8.32 1.62 3.65
C ILE A 88 9.56 1.04 3.00
N GLU A 89 9.72 -0.27 3.15
CA GLU A 89 10.72 -1.06 2.44
C GLU A 89 9.99 -2.09 1.58
N ASP A 90 10.24 -2.07 0.27
CA ASP A 90 9.73 -3.06 -0.68
C ASP A 90 10.90 -3.87 -1.24
N HIS A 91 10.95 -5.14 -0.85
CA HIS A 91 11.91 -6.09 -1.38
C HIS A 91 11.26 -6.87 -2.53
N THR A 92 11.69 -6.57 -3.76
CA THR A 92 11.15 -7.18 -4.97
C THR A 92 12.15 -8.15 -5.60
N ILE A 93 11.66 -9.35 -5.97
CA ILE A 93 12.40 -10.30 -6.80
C ILE A 93 12.37 -9.82 -8.26
N VAL A 94 13.54 -9.66 -8.87
CA VAL A 94 13.71 -9.21 -10.26
C VAL A 94 14.45 -10.31 -11.03
N LEU A 95 13.76 -10.97 -11.96
CA LEU A 95 14.31 -12.07 -12.75
C LEU A 95 14.54 -11.68 -14.23
N SER A 96 13.93 -10.57 -14.66
CA SER A 96 13.98 -10.07 -16.03
C SER A 96 14.02 -8.53 -16.09
N GLU A 97 14.29 -7.99 -17.28
CA GLU A 97 14.15 -6.55 -17.54
C GLU A 97 12.72 -6.05 -17.34
N GLU A 98 11.73 -6.91 -17.59
CA GLU A 98 10.32 -6.57 -17.39
C GLU A 98 9.99 -6.42 -15.91
N ASP A 99 10.47 -7.34 -15.07
CA ASP A 99 10.33 -7.23 -13.61
C ASP A 99 11.00 -5.96 -13.06
N MET A 100 12.10 -5.53 -13.69
CA MET A 100 12.79 -4.29 -13.32
C MET A 100 11.94 -3.05 -13.63
N LYS A 101 11.21 -3.03 -14.76
CA LYS A 101 10.28 -1.93 -15.07
C LYS A 101 9.13 -1.89 -14.07
N ILE A 102 8.51 -3.04 -13.80
CA ILE A 102 7.44 -3.17 -12.81
C ILE A 102 7.92 -2.66 -11.45
N LYS A 103 9.14 -3.03 -11.02
CA LYS A 103 9.73 -2.52 -9.78
C LYS A 103 9.84 -1.00 -9.74
N LEU A 104 10.27 -0.36 -10.84
CA LEU A 104 10.37 1.10 -10.91
C LEU A 104 8.99 1.76 -10.87
N GLU A 105 7.99 1.17 -11.52
CA GLU A 105 6.60 1.64 -11.44
C GLU A 105 6.04 1.50 -10.02
N CYS A 106 6.30 0.38 -9.33
CA CYS A 106 5.96 0.21 -7.91
C CYS A 106 6.62 1.29 -7.03
N ALA A 107 7.90 1.62 -7.28
CA ALA A 107 8.59 2.68 -6.54
C ALA A 107 7.91 4.05 -6.71
N VAL A 108 7.46 4.38 -7.92
CA VAL A 108 6.65 5.58 -8.18
C VAL A 108 5.32 5.50 -7.42
N GLY A 109 4.64 4.36 -7.46
CA GLY A 109 3.38 4.12 -6.76
C GLY A 109 3.49 4.31 -5.25
N TRP A 110 4.56 3.83 -4.61
CA TRP A 110 4.81 4.03 -3.17
C TRP A 110 5.03 5.49 -2.81
N GLY A 111 5.82 6.22 -3.62
CA GLY A 111 6.06 7.65 -3.42
C GLY A 111 4.78 8.47 -3.58
N GLU A 112 3.97 8.14 -4.59
CA GLU A 112 2.67 8.77 -4.80
C GLU A 112 1.71 8.47 -3.64
N MET A 113 1.63 7.21 -3.20
CA MET A 113 0.79 6.78 -2.09
C MET A 113 1.10 7.57 -0.81
N LEU A 114 2.38 7.70 -0.43
CA LEU A 114 2.78 8.47 0.75
C LEU A 114 2.45 9.96 0.61
N THR A 115 2.60 10.51 -0.60
CA THR A 115 2.25 11.91 -0.89
C THR A 115 0.75 12.15 -0.72
N LEU A 116 -0.08 11.27 -1.29
CA LEU A 116 -1.54 11.36 -1.18
C LEU A 116 -2.02 11.10 0.25
N ALA A 117 -1.40 10.17 0.97
CA ALA A 117 -1.69 9.94 2.38
C ALA A 117 -1.48 11.21 3.21
N LYS A 118 -0.37 11.94 2.98
CA LYS A 118 -0.10 13.21 3.67
C LYS A 118 -1.20 14.23 3.40
N ILE A 119 -1.59 14.41 2.13
CA ILE A 119 -2.64 15.36 1.73
C ILE A 119 -3.98 14.98 2.37
N TRP A 120 -4.35 13.71 2.34
CA TRP A 120 -5.56 13.19 2.96
C TRP A 120 -5.57 13.42 4.48
N ILE A 121 -4.48 13.11 5.16
CA ILE A 121 -4.38 13.20 6.62
C ILE A 121 -4.41 14.66 7.10
N GLU A 122 -3.75 15.57 6.38
CA GLU A 122 -3.61 16.96 6.82
C GLU A 122 -4.78 17.85 6.37
N TYR A 123 -5.41 17.53 5.24
CA TYR A 123 -6.42 18.39 4.62
C TYR A 123 -7.75 17.70 4.33
N GLY A 124 -7.84 16.38 4.49
CA GLY A 124 -9.04 15.61 4.11
C GLY A 124 -9.30 15.59 2.60
N ILE A 125 -8.31 15.96 1.79
CA ILE A 125 -8.44 16.03 0.33
C ILE A 125 -8.07 14.67 -0.26
N SER A 126 -8.96 14.13 -1.08
CA SER A 126 -8.69 12.98 -1.93
C SER A 126 -8.59 13.42 -3.38
N THR A 127 -7.55 12.99 -4.09
CA THR A 127 -7.50 13.14 -5.56
C THR A 127 -8.45 12.21 -6.28
N LEU A 128 -9.12 11.32 -5.54
CA LEU A 128 -10.09 10.38 -6.06
C LEU A 128 -11.53 10.90 -5.99
N GLU A 129 -11.77 12.00 -5.27
CA GLU A 129 -12.97 12.81 -5.47
C GLU A 129 -12.72 13.64 -6.74
N ASN A 130 -13.52 13.42 -7.79
CA ASN A 130 -13.55 14.37 -8.90
C ASN A 130 -13.91 15.77 -8.33
N PRO A 131 -13.42 16.86 -8.94
CA PRO A 131 -13.86 18.21 -8.57
C PRO A 131 -15.38 18.37 -8.59
#